data_AF-A0A090MXB5-F1
#
_entry.id   AF-A0A090MXB5-F1
#
_cell.length_a   1.000
_cell.length_b   1.000
_cell.length_c   1.000
_cell.angle_alpha   90.00
_cell.angle_beta   90.00
_cell.angle_gamma   90.00
#
_symmetry.space_group_name_H-M   'P 1'
#
loop_
_entity.id
_entity.type
_entity.pdbx_description
1 polymer ?
#
loop_
_entity_poly.entity_id
_entity_poly.type
_entity_poly.pdbx_seq_one_letter_code
_entity_poly.pdbx_strand_id
1 'polypeptide(L)'
;MFASVRNNFKSIIFNPNTSKNFEIICKRTYPARGTKPLPQYLWDEEHLKKITNGEYTHKPLRVNRLGGRNPETGRKVNQHIGGGTKFDYFMIDFHRRGPTTPNDVYEERVLEVRRDPNRSCYIALVAGKNGKRWILATENMRAGQLITTSCYIPPHPIVGVEGCAYPLGALAPGSIVNCVERFPNLESNTEKDVFIKIAGSSGQVVRTQGEFVIVKLPHKHEFALHKTCMATIGKLSNSEFHNLIYGSAQMHRRFGYKMASGLYHKKDGYSGRKIRALPAVRTLDKPDEAPNEKYNFTLTKRQLSGLFGVANSHSLITSFHTYRYPKNY
;
A
#
# COMPACT_ATOMS: atom_id res chain seq x y z
N MET A 1 -32.84 -16.27 34.69
CA MET A 1 -31.55 -16.42 35.39
C MET A 1 -30.71 -17.48 34.68
N PHE A 2 -29.84 -17.07 33.74
CA PHE A 2 -28.80 -17.95 33.21
C PHE A 2 -27.45 -17.30 33.51
N ALA A 3 -26.67 -17.99 34.33
CA ALA A 3 -25.48 -17.50 34.99
C ALA A 3 -24.30 -17.38 34.01
N SER A 4 -23.64 -16.24 34.08
CA SER A 4 -22.36 -15.92 33.46
C SER A 4 -21.27 -16.84 34.02
N VAL A 5 -20.61 -17.62 33.15
CA VAL A 5 -19.32 -18.23 33.46
C VAL A 5 -18.23 -17.38 32.82
N ARG A 6 -17.78 -16.37 33.56
CA ARG A 6 -16.52 -15.66 33.27
C ARG A 6 -15.39 -16.64 33.59
N ASN A 7 -14.69 -17.12 32.57
CA ASN A 7 -13.44 -17.85 32.77
C ASN A 7 -12.39 -16.89 33.31
N ASN A 8 -11.97 -17.14 34.56
CA ASN A 8 -10.88 -16.49 35.27
C ASN A 8 -9.55 -16.67 34.52
N PHE A 9 -9.21 -15.73 33.64
CA PHE A 9 -7.82 -15.43 33.39
C PHE A 9 -7.30 -14.64 34.59
N LYS A 10 -6.39 -15.25 35.37
CA LYS A 10 -5.62 -14.56 36.40
C LYS A 10 -4.97 -13.33 35.75
N SER A 11 -5.42 -12.15 36.17
CA SER A 11 -4.82 -10.87 35.83
C SER A 11 -3.34 -10.90 36.21
N ILE A 12 -2.45 -10.87 35.23
CA ILE A 12 -1.04 -10.58 35.49
C ILE A 12 -0.93 -9.06 35.57
N ILE A 13 -0.81 -8.54 36.78
CA ILE A 13 -0.55 -7.13 37.03
C ILE A 13 0.93 -6.88 36.67
N PHE A 14 1.16 -6.23 35.54
CA PHE A 14 2.48 -5.66 35.22
C PHE A 14 2.44 -4.16 35.49
N ASN A 15 3.26 -3.73 36.45
CA ASN A 15 3.70 -2.37 36.77
C ASN A 15 2.62 -1.25 36.78
N PRO A 16 2.30 -0.63 37.94
CA PRO A 16 1.22 0.36 38.06
C PRO A 16 1.42 1.68 37.30
N ASN A 17 2.56 1.89 36.61
CA ASN A 17 2.90 3.17 35.97
C ASN A 17 2.66 3.23 34.46
N THR A 18 2.06 2.21 33.83
CA THR A 18 1.63 2.31 32.44
C THR A 18 0.27 1.65 32.26
N SER A 19 -0.79 2.44 32.40
CA SER A 19 -2.17 2.07 32.06
C SER A 19 -2.35 1.93 30.54
N LYS A 20 -1.64 0.99 29.91
CA LYS A 20 -1.97 0.54 28.56
C LYS A 20 -2.65 -0.81 28.69
N ASN A 21 -3.91 -0.89 28.28
CA ASN A 21 -4.66 -2.15 28.21
C ASN A 21 -3.91 -3.11 27.27
N PHE A 22 -3.35 -4.19 27.80
CA PHE A 22 -2.68 -5.22 27.03
C PHE A 22 -3.70 -6.26 26.57
N GLU A 23 -3.98 -6.31 25.28
CA GLU A 23 -4.83 -7.33 24.68
C GLU A 23 -3.96 -8.52 24.23
N ILE A 24 -4.02 -9.63 24.97
CA ILE A 24 -3.31 -10.87 24.60
C ILE A 24 -4.11 -11.56 23.49
N ILE A 25 -3.82 -11.21 22.24
CA ILE A 25 -4.47 -11.82 21.07
C ILE A 25 -3.64 -13.03 20.62
N CYS A 26 -3.97 -14.22 21.12
CA CYS A 26 -3.50 -15.49 20.55
C CYS A 26 -4.23 -15.78 19.22
N LYS A 27 -3.99 -14.97 18.18
CA LYS A 27 -4.46 -15.30 16.82
C LYS A 27 -3.39 -16.13 16.13
N ARG A 28 -3.74 -17.37 15.77
CA ARG A 28 -3.02 -18.13 14.75
C ARG A 28 -3.15 -17.36 13.43
N THR A 29 -2.18 -16.49 13.15
CA THR A 29 -2.14 -15.63 11.96
C THR A 29 -1.72 -16.44 10.75
N TYR A 30 -2.53 -17.42 10.35
CA TYR A 30 -2.53 -17.72 8.93
C TYR A 30 -3.16 -16.50 8.24
N PRO A 31 -2.49 -15.85 7.28
CA PRO A 31 -3.13 -14.81 6.49
C PRO A 31 -4.43 -15.40 5.93
N ALA A 32 -5.50 -14.61 5.93
CA ALA A 32 -6.75 -15.04 5.31
C ALA A 32 -6.42 -15.58 3.90
N ARG A 33 -6.69 -16.87 3.66
CA ARG A 33 -6.47 -17.48 2.34
C ARG A 33 -7.27 -16.66 1.33
N GLY A 34 -6.59 -16.05 0.36
CA GLY A 34 -7.23 -15.47 -0.82
C GLY A 34 -7.03 -13.98 -1.04
N THR A 35 -6.74 -13.17 -0.02
CA THR A 35 -6.19 -11.82 -0.26
C THR A 35 -4.70 -11.95 -0.46
N LYS A 36 -4.25 -12.10 -1.71
CA LYS A 36 -2.83 -11.86 -2.03
C LYS A 36 -2.56 -10.42 -1.56
N PRO A 37 -1.68 -10.20 -0.56
CA PRO A 37 -1.30 -8.83 -0.22
C PRO A 37 -0.76 -8.18 -1.50
N LEU A 38 -0.98 -6.87 -1.63
CA LEU A 38 -0.30 -6.10 -2.67
C LEU A 38 1.19 -6.44 -2.61
N PRO A 39 1.87 -6.63 -3.75
CA PRO A 39 3.28 -7.02 -3.74
C PRO A 39 4.08 -6.02 -2.90
N GLN A 40 4.58 -6.49 -1.75
CA GLN A 40 5.40 -5.69 -0.83
C GLN A 40 6.87 -5.82 -1.18
N TYR A 41 7.71 -4.83 -0.84
CA TYR A 41 9.16 -4.94 -0.96
C TYR A 41 9.64 -5.33 -2.37
N LEU A 42 9.10 -4.67 -3.40
CA LEU A 42 9.54 -4.93 -4.78
C LEU A 42 10.96 -4.38 -5.00
N TRP A 43 11.20 -3.20 -4.43
CA TRP A 43 12.46 -2.47 -4.44
C TRP A 43 13.04 -2.40 -3.04
N ASP A 44 14.35 -2.30 -3.00
CA ASP A 44 15.09 -2.00 -1.78
C ASP A 44 15.03 -0.50 -1.50
N GLU A 45 14.14 -0.11 -0.58
CA GLU A 45 13.93 1.29 -0.19
C GLU A 45 15.15 1.87 0.56
N GLU A 46 15.90 1.05 1.31
CA GLU A 46 17.11 1.49 2.01
C GLU A 46 18.21 1.82 0.99
N HIS A 47 18.39 0.96 0.00
CA HIS A 47 19.33 1.20 -1.09
C HIS A 47 18.94 2.45 -1.90
N LEU A 48 17.66 2.66 -2.18
CA LEU A 48 17.18 3.87 -2.83
C LEU A 48 17.54 5.12 -2.00
N LYS A 49 17.23 5.12 -0.70
CA LYS A 49 17.58 6.21 0.21
C LYS A 49 19.08 6.49 0.25
N LYS A 50 19.91 5.44 0.22
CA LYS A 50 21.38 5.57 0.21
C LYS A 50 21.92 6.21 -1.07
N ILE A 51 21.31 5.92 -2.22
CA ILE A 51 21.72 6.50 -3.51
C ILE A 51 21.33 7.98 -3.58
N THR A 52 20.14 8.32 -3.12
CA THR A 52 19.58 9.67 -3.28
C THR A 52 19.81 10.57 -2.08
N ASN A 53 20.40 10.06 -1.00
CA ASN A 53 20.46 10.71 0.32
C ASN A 53 19.07 11.16 0.83
N GLY A 54 18.00 10.51 0.37
CA GLY A 54 16.62 10.88 0.70
C GLY A 54 16.05 12.04 -0.14
N GLU A 55 16.82 12.63 -1.05
CA GLU A 55 16.37 13.75 -1.88
C GLU A 55 15.70 13.28 -3.18
N TYR A 56 14.85 14.15 -3.74
CA TYR A 56 14.22 13.90 -5.04
C TYR A 56 15.22 14.07 -6.18
N THR A 57 15.26 13.12 -7.12
CA THR A 57 16.11 13.20 -8.31
C THR A 57 15.37 12.75 -9.57
N HIS A 58 15.44 13.55 -10.64
CA HIS A 58 14.84 13.21 -11.94
C HIS A 58 15.70 12.28 -12.80
N LYS A 59 16.97 12.05 -12.44
CA LYS A 59 17.87 11.16 -13.17
C LYS A 59 17.44 9.69 -13.01
N PRO A 60 17.68 8.82 -14.01
CA PRO A 60 17.47 7.38 -13.86
C PRO A 60 18.32 6.83 -12.71
N LEU A 61 17.71 6.01 -11.85
CA LEU A 61 18.37 5.39 -10.70
C LEU A 61 18.45 3.88 -10.89
N ARG A 62 19.61 3.29 -10.62
CA ARG A 62 19.79 1.84 -10.69
C ARG A 62 19.58 1.21 -9.31
N VAL A 63 18.34 0.85 -9.01
CA VAL A 63 17.95 0.27 -7.71
C VAL A 63 17.99 -1.26 -7.75
N ASN A 64 18.44 -1.87 -6.67
CA ASN A 64 18.42 -3.33 -6.52
C ASN A 64 17.00 -3.84 -6.26
N ARG A 65 16.66 -4.99 -6.86
CA ARG A 65 15.40 -5.68 -6.62
C ARG A 65 15.57 -6.71 -5.51
N LEU A 66 14.61 -6.78 -4.61
CA LEU A 66 14.62 -7.75 -3.51
C LEU A 66 14.12 -9.15 -3.94
N GLY A 67 13.46 -9.26 -5.10
CA GLY A 67 12.96 -10.54 -5.60
C GLY A 67 11.88 -11.18 -4.72
N GLY A 68 11.08 -10.34 -4.05
CA GLY A 68 9.99 -10.78 -3.16
C GLY A 68 10.45 -11.20 -1.77
N ARG A 69 11.65 -10.80 -1.34
CA ARG A 69 12.17 -11.01 0.02
C ARG A 69 11.97 -9.76 0.87
N ASN A 70 11.76 -9.97 2.17
CA ASN A 70 11.77 -8.88 3.16
C ASN A 70 13.23 -8.38 3.32
N PRO A 71 13.46 -7.06 3.37
CA PRO A 71 14.82 -6.49 3.44
C PRO A 71 15.54 -6.85 4.75
N GLU A 72 14.86 -6.75 5.89
CA GLU A 72 15.46 -6.99 7.22
C GLU A 72 15.65 -8.49 7.51
N THR A 73 14.61 -9.29 7.27
CA THR A 73 14.61 -10.71 7.66
C THR A 73 15.12 -11.66 6.56
N GLY A 74 15.22 -11.18 5.31
CA GLY A 74 15.58 -11.98 4.14
C GLY A 74 14.55 -13.04 3.72
N ARG A 75 13.45 -13.19 4.48
CA ARG A 75 12.42 -14.21 4.24
C ARG A 75 11.59 -13.88 2.99
N LYS A 76 11.14 -14.92 2.29
CA LYS A 76 10.28 -14.76 1.11
C LYS A 76 8.88 -14.33 1.52
N VAL A 77 8.50 -13.10 1.19
CA VAL A 77 7.16 -12.53 1.43
C VAL A 77 6.28 -12.70 0.20
N ASN A 78 6.77 -12.29 -0.97
CA ASN A 78 6.04 -12.42 -2.22
C ASN A 78 6.47 -13.67 -2.97
N GLN A 79 5.49 -14.49 -3.32
CA GLN A 79 5.69 -15.61 -4.23
C GLN A 79 5.78 -15.11 -5.68
N HIS A 80 6.45 -15.89 -6.54
CA HIS A 80 6.50 -15.68 -7.99
C HIS A 80 7.17 -14.37 -8.47
N ILE A 81 7.92 -13.66 -7.63
CA ILE A 81 8.67 -12.45 -8.02
C ILE A 81 10.18 -12.73 -8.01
N GLY A 82 10.89 -12.34 -9.06
CA GLY A 82 12.36 -12.34 -9.12
C GLY A 82 12.93 -12.59 -10.51
N GLY A 83 14.16 -12.13 -10.74
CA GLY A 83 14.79 -12.10 -12.06
C GLY A 83 14.32 -10.91 -12.89
N GLY A 84 14.22 -11.12 -14.21
CA GLY A 84 13.79 -10.10 -15.16
C GLY A 84 14.93 -9.22 -15.67
N THR A 85 14.62 -8.43 -16.69
CA THR A 85 15.55 -7.49 -17.30
C THR A 85 15.87 -6.37 -16.32
N LYS A 86 17.12 -5.92 -16.26
CA LYS A 86 17.51 -4.74 -15.48
C LYS A 86 16.93 -3.51 -16.15
N PHE A 87 16.34 -2.63 -15.36
CA PHE A 87 15.81 -1.36 -15.82
C PHE A 87 15.96 -0.30 -14.74
N ASP A 88 16.01 0.95 -15.18
CA ASP A 88 16.18 2.09 -14.29
C ASP A 88 14.86 2.44 -13.59
N TYR A 89 15.00 2.88 -12.36
CA TYR A 89 13.94 3.40 -11.52
C TYR A 89 13.83 4.91 -11.69
N PHE A 90 12.59 5.40 -11.72
CA PHE A 90 12.29 6.83 -11.80
C PHE A 90 11.40 7.24 -10.64
N MET A 91 11.88 8.22 -9.88
CA MET A 91 11.13 8.87 -8.81
C MET A 91 10.03 9.73 -9.42
N ILE A 92 8.78 9.35 -9.20
CA ILE A 92 7.62 10.14 -9.59
C ILE A 92 7.19 11.01 -8.42
N ASP A 93 6.87 12.25 -8.75
CA ASP A 93 6.07 13.09 -7.88
C ASP A 93 4.58 12.88 -8.17
N PHE A 94 3.86 12.29 -7.21
CA PHE A 94 2.43 12.04 -7.32
C PHE A 94 1.59 13.21 -6.80
N HIS A 95 2.19 14.10 -6.01
CA HIS A 95 1.48 15.16 -5.30
C HIS A 95 1.72 16.49 -5.98
N ARG A 96 0.77 16.92 -6.79
CA ARG A 96 0.86 18.21 -7.46
C ARG A 96 0.43 19.30 -6.48
N ARG A 97 1.39 20.15 -6.13
CA ARG A 97 1.20 21.33 -5.27
C ARG A 97 1.35 22.60 -6.11
N GLY A 98 0.47 23.56 -5.85
CA GLY A 98 0.46 24.88 -6.49
C GLY A 98 0.03 25.95 -5.50
N PRO A 99 -0.09 27.21 -5.94
CA PRO A 99 -0.54 28.31 -5.09
C PRO A 99 -2.00 28.13 -4.67
N THR A 100 -2.33 28.62 -3.47
CA THR A 100 -3.69 28.65 -2.90
C THR A 100 -4.38 29.99 -3.15
N THR A 101 -3.65 30.98 -3.66
CA THR A 101 -4.15 32.33 -3.96
C THR A 101 -5.06 32.32 -5.19
N PRO A 102 -6.14 33.13 -5.21
CA PRO A 102 -6.98 33.29 -6.39
C PRO A 102 -6.16 33.77 -7.60
N ASN A 103 -6.46 33.25 -8.79
CA ASN A 103 -5.82 33.56 -10.09
C ASN A 103 -4.33 33.23 -10.22
N ASP A 104 -3.68 32.75 -9.17
CA ASP A 104 -2.30 32.30 -9.24
C ASP A 104 -2.28 30.82 -9.63
N VAL A 105 -1.36 30.45 -10.52
CA VAL A 105 -1.21 29.08 -11.02
C VAL A 105 0.26 28.73 -11.13
N TYR A 106 0.60 27.51 -10.74
CA TYR A 106 1.94 26.98 -10.98
C TYR A 106 1.98 26.34 -12.37
N GLU A 107 2.69 27.00 -13.29
CA GLU A 107 2.86 26.54 -14.67
C GLU A 107 4.09 25.64 -14.82
N GLU A 108 3.92 24.52 -15.52
CA GLU A 108 4.99 23.63 -15.92
C GLU A 108 4.88 23.31 -17.40
N ARG A 109 6.02 23.16 -18.06
CA ARG A 109 6.11 22.72 -19.46
C ARG A 109 6.49 21.25 -19.53
N VAL A 110 5.75 20.48 -20.31
CA VAL A 110 6.08 19.08 -20.61
C VAL A 110 7.29 19.07 -21.55
N LEU A 111 8.39 18.45 -21.13
CA LEU A 111 9.59 18.30 -21.94
C LEU A 111 9.52 17.05 -22.82
N GLU A 112 9.14 15.93 -22.22
CA GLU A 112 9.13 14.61 -22.88
C GLU A 112 8.07 13.73 -22.24
N VAL A 113 7.40 12.90 -23.04
CA VAL A 113 6.55 11.80 -22.57
C VAL A 113 7.18 10.50 -23.02
N ARG A 114 7.40 9.58 -22.09
CA ARG A 114 8.12 8.33 -22.37
C ARG A 114 7.55 7.14 -21.62
N ARG A 115 7.91 5.96 -22.12
CA ARG A 115 7.57 4.69 -21.49
C ARG A 115 8.40 4.47 -20.23
N ASP A 116 7.75 4.05 -19.15
CA ASP A 116 8.42 3.61 -17.93
C ASP A 116 8.35 2.07 -17.79
N PRO A 117 9.46 1.41 -17.45
CA PRO A 117 9.47 -0.03 -17.20
C PRO A 117 8.95 -0.43 -15.80
N ASN A 118 8.85 0.51 -14.85
CA ASN A 118 8.43 0.21 -13.47
C ASN A 118 6.90 0.18 -13.30
N ARG A 119 6.16 0.87 -14.17
CA ARG A 119 4.69 0.98 -14.15
C ARG A 119 4.10 0.77 -15.53
N SER A 120 2.78 0.59 -15.59
CA SER A 120 2.09 0.41 -16.87
C SER A 120 1.86 1.73 -17.62
N CYS A 121 1.64 2.83 -16.89
CA CYS A 121 1.38 4.16 -17.45
C CYS A 121 2.67 4.79 -18.01
N TYR A 122 2.56 5.69 -18.99
CA TYR A 122 3.69 6.53 -19.39
C TYR A 122 3.94 7.63 -18.34
N ILE A 123 5.17 8.15 -18.37
CA ILE A 123 5.60 9.24 -17.50
C ILE A 123 5.99 10.44 -18.35
N ALA A 124 5.75 11.63 -17.80
CA ALA A 124 6.10 12.89 -18.40
C ALA A 124 7.17 13.58 -17.56
N LEU A 125 8.24 14.07 -18.21
CA LEU A 125 9.19 14.99 -17.59
C LEU A 125 8.61 16.38 -17.72
N VAL A 126 8.41 17.06 -16.61
CA VAL A 126 7.90 18.43 -16.59
C VAL A 126 8.93 19.34 -15.94
N ALA A 127 8.99 20.57 -16.44
CA ALA A 127 9.88 21.61 -15.93
C ALA A 127 9.08 22.87 -15.64
N GLY A 128 9.20 23.39 -14.43
CA GLY A 128 8.62 24.66 -14.01
C GLY A 128 9.64 25.53 -13.30
N LYS A 129 9.17 26.57 -12.61
CA LYS A 129 10.01 27.50 -11.87
C LYS A 129 10.87 26.82 -10.79
N ASN A 130 10.35 25.76 -10.16
CA ASN A 130 11.02 25.07 -9.05
C ASN A 130 11.96 23.94 -9.52
N GLY A 131 12.05 23.68 -10.83
CA GLY A 131 12.91 22.64 -11.39
C GLY A 131 12.16 21.58 -12.19
N LYS A 132 12.79 20.40 -12.32
CA LYS A 132 12.29 19.27 -13.14
C LYS A 132 11.80 18.12 -12.27
N ARG A 133 10.65 17.55 -12.63
CA ARG A 133 10.10 16.35 -11.98
C ARG A 133 9.40 15.43 -12.96
N TRP A 134 9.30 14.15 -12.61
CA TRP A 134 8.50 13.16 -13.30
C TRP A 134 7.10 13.13 -12.72
N ILE A 135 6.10 13.21 -13.59
CA ILE A 135 4.69 12.98 -13.25
C ILE A 135 4.13 11.83 -14.08
N LEU A 136 2.95 11.34 -13.70
CA LEU A 136 2.21 10.41 -14.56
C LEU A 136 1.60 11.16 -15.75
N ALA A 137 1.76 10.62 -16.95
CA ALA A 137 1.23 11.23 -18.16
C ALA A 137 -0.25 10.90 -18.34
N THR A 138 -1.04 11.91 -18.71
CA THR A 138 -2.43 11.73 -19.15
C THR A 138 -2.48 11.25 -20.60
N GLU A 139 -3.64 10.77 -21.05
CA GLU A 139 -3.82 10.12 -22.35
C GLU A 139 -3.36 10.97 -23.54
N ASN A 140 -3.68 12.26 -23.56
CA ASN A 140 -3.36 13.16 -24.66
C ASN A 140 -2.16 14.09 -24.39
N MET A 141 -1.37 13.83 -23.34
CA MET A 141 -0.24 14.68 -22.98
C MET A 141 0.86 14.62 -24.03
N ARG A 142 1.31 15.80 -24.51
CA ARG A 142 2.37 15.91 -25.54
C ARG A 142 3.54 16.76 -25.07
N ALA A 143 4.72 16.51 -25.63
CA ALA A 143 5.88 17.36 -25.43
C ALA A 143 5.59 18.79 -25.92
N GLY A 144 6.02 19.79 -25.15
CA GLY A 144 5.78 21.21 -25.40
C GLY A 144 4.50 21.77 -24.76
N GLN A 145 3.56 20.93 -24.32
CA GLN A 145 2.32 21.36 -23.68
C GLN A 145 2.59 22.05 -22.33
N LEU A 146 1.82 23.10 -22.04
CA LEU A 146 1.80 23.75 -20.73
C LEU A 146 0.70 23.11 -19.87
N ILE A 147 1.06 22.80 -18.63
CA ILE A 147 0.15 22.25 -17.62
C ILE A 147 0.16 23.16 -16.39
N THR A 148 -1.02 23.36 -15.80
CA THR A 148 -1.20 24.23 -14.64
C THR A 148 -1.57 23.41 -13.41
N THR A 149 -1.11 23.88 -12.25
CA THR A 149 -1.50 23.35 -10.94
C THR A 149 -1.99 24.50 -10.08
N SER A 150 -3.20 24.38 -9.51
CA SER A 150 -3.75 25.35 -8.56
C SER A 150 -4.34 24.62 -7.36
N CYS A 151 -4.13 25.13 -6.14
CA CYS A 151 -4.72 24.59 -4.91
C CYS A 151 -5.90 25.44 -4.38
N TYR A 152 -6.28 26.49 -5.11
CA TYR A 152 -7.43 27.33 -4.78
C TYR A 152 -8.77 26.63 -5.10
N ILE A 153 -9.74 26.74 -4.21
CA ILE A 153 -11.12 26.27 -4.41
C ILE A 153 -11.99 27.48 -4.75
N PRO A 154 -12.40 27.66 -6.02
CA PRO A 154 -13.31 28.73 -6.41
C PRO A 154 -14.73 28.48 -5.89
N PRO A 155 -15.55 29.53 -5.76
CA PRO A 155 -16.96 29.40 -5.36
C PRO A 155 -17.83 28.74 -6.44
N HIS A 156 -17.39 28.75 -7.69
CA HIS A 156 -18.07 28.12 -8.82
C HIS A 156 -17.23 26.95 -9.34
N PRO A 157 -17.82 25.77 -9.56
CA PRO A 157 -17.09 24.63 -10.09
C PRO A 157 -16.52 24.92 -11.47
N ILE A 158 -15.29 24.48 -11.70
CA ILE A 158 -14.59 24.64 -12.97
C ILE A 158 -14.68 23.38 -13.81
N VAL A 159 -14.69 23.58 -15.13
CA VAL A 159 -14.43 22.51 -16.10
C VAL A 159 -12.92 22.41 -16.27
N GLY A 160 -12.38 21.28 -15.84
CA GLY A 160 -10.95 21.04 -15.85
C GLY A 160 -10.35 20.83 -17.24
N VAL A 161 -9.12 21.30 -17.44
CA VAL A 161 -8.31 20.97 -18.63
C VAL A 161 -7.48 19.70 -18.36
N GLU A 162 -7.42 18.79 -19.34
CA GLU A 162 -6.64 17.56 -19.22
C GLU A 162 -5.17 17.82 -18.90
N GLY A 163 -4.62 17.07 -17.93
CA GLY A 163 -3.23 17.21 -17.52
C GLY A 163 -2.98 18.33 -16.50
N CYS A 164 -3.97 19.18 -16.23
CA CYS A 164 -3.93 20.16 -15.14
C CYS A 164 -4.42 19.54 -13.82
N ALA A 165 -4.00 20.12 -12.70
CA ALA A 165 -4.30 19.62 -11.36
C ALA A 165 -4.99 20.67 -10.48
N TYR A 166 -6.05 20.23 -9.81
CA TYR A 166 -6.94 21.08 -9.00
C TYR A 166 -7.37 20.32 -7.74
N PRO A 167 -7.80 21.03 -6.69
CA PRO A 167 -8.47 20.40 -5.56
C PRO A 167 -9.81 19.83 -6.01
N LEU A 168 -10.22 18.70 -5.42
CA LEU A 168 -11.48 18.02 -5.74
C LEU A 168 -12.70 18.93 -5.60
N GLY A 169 -12.69 19.83 -4.62
CA GLY A 169 -13.77 20.78 -4.38
C GLY A 169 -13.94 21.83 -5.47
N ALA A 170 -12.91 22.08 -6.29
CA ALA A 170 -13.01 22.99 -7.43
C ALA A 170 -13.70 22.34 -8.63
N LEU A 171 -13.68 21.01 -8.73
CA LEU A 171 -14.08 20.31 -9.95
C LEU A 171 -15.60 20.16 -10.05
N ALA A 172 -16.13 20.36 -11.26
CA ALA A 172 -17.53 20.09 -11.54
C ALA A 172 -17.87 18.59 -11.37
N PRO A 173 -19.08 18.24 -10.86
CA PRO A 173 -19.59 16.88 -10.90
C PRO A 173 -19.55 16.31 -12.33
N GLY A 174 -19.21 15.04 -12.46
CA GLY A 174 -19.00 14.36 -13.74
C GLY A 174 -17.57 14.44 -14.28
N SER A 175 -16.69 15.29 -13.72
CA SER A 175 -15.30 15.43 -14.13
C SER A 175 -14.53 14.11 -14.01
N ILE A 176 -13.74 13.82 -15.05
CA ILE A 176 -12.88 12.63 -15.11
C ILE A 176 -11.53 12.99 -14.48
N VAL A 177 -11.11 12.20 -13.49
CA VAL A 177 -9.90 12.47 -12.69
C VAL A 177 -9.01 11.24 -12.57
N ASN A 178 -7.72 11.48 -12.37
CA ASN A 178 -6.72 10.49 -12.00
C ASN A 178 -5.81 11.06 -10.90
N CYS A 179 -4.91 10.21 -10.38
CA CYS A 179 -3.96 10.60 -9.33
C CYS A 179 -4.63 11.33 -8.15
N VAL A 180 -5.74 10.77 -7.66
CA VAL A 180 -6.56 11.39 -6.61
C VAL A 180 -5.96 11.10 -5.24
N GLU A 181 -5.67 12.14 -4.46
CA GLU A 181 -5.14 11.99 -3.11
C GLU A 181 -6.17 11.41 -2.13
N ARG A 182 -5.69 10.55 -1.23
CA ARG A 182 -6.52 9.96 -0.16
C ARG A 182 -6.82 10.93 0.95
N PHE A 183 -5.82 11.70 1.35
CA PHE A 183 -5.91 12.64 2.46
C PHE A 183 -5.30 13.98 2.04
N PRO A 184 -5.81 15.09 2.57
CA PRO A 184 -5.33 16.41 2.22
C PRO A 184 -3.95 16.68 2.82
N ASN A 185 -3.13 17.47 2.12
CA ASN A 185 -1.85 18.02 2.60
C ASN A 185 -0.85 16.98 3.12
N LEU A 186 -0.92 15.74 2.64
CA LEU A 186 0.17 14.79 2.88
C LEU A 186 1.44 15.30 2.18
N GLU A 187 2.49 15.48 2.99
CA GLU A 187 3.87 15.78 2.52
C GLU A 187 4.61 14.50 2.12
N SER A 188 4.11 13.35 2.58
CA SER A 188 4.57 12.02 2.20
C SER A 188 4.35 11.83 0.69
N ASN A 189 5.43 11.90 -0.10
CA ASN A 189 5.42 11.57 -1.54
C ASN A 189 5.33 10.06 -1.79
N THR A 190 4.39 9.40 -1.12
CA THR A 190 4.26 7.94 -1.17
C THR A 190 3.15 7.54 -2.14
N GLU A 191 3.47 6.61 -3.04
CA GLU A 191 2.54 6.02 -4.02
C GLU A 191 1.29 5.35 -3.40
N LYS A 192 1.29 5.13 -2.07
CA LYS A 192 0.19 4.52 -1.31
C LYS A 192 -0.93 5.53 -1.04
N ASP A 193 -0.61 6.81 -1.04
CA ASP A 193 -1.52 7.88 -0.62
C ASP A 193 -2.36 8.42 -1.79
N VAL A 194 -2.17 7.85 -2.97
CA VAL A 194 -2.83 8.26 -4.21
C VAL A 194 -3.59 7.10 -4.85
N PHE A 195 -4.83 7.38 -5.25
CA PHE A 195 -5.69 6.50 -6.03
C PHE A 195 -5.50 6.74 -7.54
N ILE A 196 -5.85 5.73 -8.34
CA ILE A 196 -5.95 5.81 -9.80
C ILE A 196 -4.59 6.17 -10.43
N LYS A 197 -3.70 5.16 -10.50
CA LYS A 197 -2.33 5.26 -11.01
C LYS A 197 -2.00 4.27 -12.14
N ILE A 198 -2.99 3.47 -12.54
CA ILE A 198 -2.82 2.38 -13.52
C ILE A 198 -3.06 2.95 -14.93
N ALA A 199 -2.31 2.48 -15.91
CA ALA A 199 -2.53 2.82 -17.33
C ALA A 199 -4.01 2.72 -17.73
N GLY A 200 -4.50 3.71 -18.47
CA GLY A 200 -5.89 3.75 -18.94
C GLY A 200 -6.96 3.91 -17.85
N SER A 201 -6.60 4.02 -16.57
CA SER A 201 -7.58 4.16 -15.49
C SER A 201 -7.96 5.61 -15.24
N SER A 202 -9.22 5.82 -14.88
CA SER A 202 -9.77 7.10 -14.47
C SER A 202 -10.89 6.88 -13.44
N GLY A 203 -11.12 7.90 -12.64
CA GLY A 203 -12.26 8.00 -11.73
C GLY A 203 -13.16 9.15 -12.16
N GLN A 204 -14.30 9.25 -11.50
CA GLN A 204 -15.29 10.28 -11.77
C GLN A 204 -15.70 10.96 -10.48
N VAL A 205 -15.74 12.30 -10.49
CA VAL A 205 -16.35 13.09 -9.42
C VAL A 205 -17.86 12.92 -9.51
N VAL A 206 -18.50 12.39 -8.47
CA VAL A 206 -19.95 12.12 -8.49
C VAL A 206 -20.74 13.30 -7.98
N ARG A 207 -20.41 13.77 -6.77
CA ARG A 207 -21.10 14.86 -6.10
C ARG A 207 -20.26 15.42 -4.95
N THR A 208 -20.54 16.65 -4.57
CA THR A 208 -19.97 17.33 -3.40
C THR A 208 -20.99 17.31 -2.25
N GLN A 209 -20.54 16.97 -1.04
CA GLN A 209 -21.36 16.91 0.17
C GLN A 209 -20.61 17.59 1.32
N GLY A 210 -20.94 18.85 1.59
CA GLY A 210 -20.24 19.65 2.62
C GLY A 210 -18.74 19.74 2.34
N GLU A 211 -17.93 19.31 3.30
CA GLU A 211 -16.46 19.30 3.20
C GLU A 211 -15.89 18.15 2.36
N PHE A 212 -16.73 17.18 1.97
CA PHE A 212 -16.30 15.98 1.26
C PHE A 212 -16.80 15.96 -0.18
N VAL A 213 -16.00 15.33 -1.04
CA VAL A 213 -16.29 15.07 -2.45
C VAL A 213 -16.30 13.57 -2.66
N ILE A 214 -17.40 13.07 -3.24
CA ILE A 214 -17.55 11.65 -3.52
C ILE A 214 -16.95 11.37 -4.89
N VAL A 215 -15.92 10.53 -4.90
CA VAL A 215 -15.22 10.09 -6.09
C VAL A 215 -15.46 8.60 -6.31
N LYS A 216 -15.88 8.25 -7.52
CA LYS A 216 -16.03 6.88 -7.98
C LYS A 216 -14.74 6.41 -8.64
N LEU A 217 -14.15 5.35 -8.08
CA LEU A 217 -12.93 4.73 -8.60
C LEU A 217 -13.24 3.82 -9.81
N PRO A 218 -12.22 3.44 -10.61
CA PRO A 218 -12.35 2.50 -11.73
C PRO A 218 -13.06 1.18 -11.36
N HIS A 219 -12.87 0.71 -10.11
CA HIS A 219 -13.50 -0.50 -9.59
C HIS A 219 -14.96 -0.29 -9.11
N LYS A 220 -15.58 0.85 -9.43
CA LYS A 220 -16.94 1.26 -9.04
C LYS A 220 -17.15 1.48 -7.53
N HIS A 221 -16.08 1.44 -6.73
CA HIS A 221 -16.15 1.83 -5.33
C HIS A 221 -16.23 3.35 -5.22
N GLU A 222 -17.06 3.83 -4.31
CA GLU A 222 -17.19 5.25 -4.00
C GLU A 222 -16.44 5.57 -2.71
N PHE A 223 -15.66 6.64 -2.73
CA PHE A 223 -14.94 7.17 -1.58
C PHE A 223 -15.33 8.63 -1.37
N ALA A 224 -15.59 9.01 -0.12
CA ALA A 224 -15.73 10.40 0.27
C ALA A 224 -14.36 10.92 0.72
N LEU A 225 -13.86 11.91 -0.01
CA LEU A 225 -12.52 12.50 0.16
C LEU A 225 -12.66 13.97 0.51
N HIS A 226 -11.72 14.53 1.25
CA HIS A 226 -11.78 15.95 1.61
C HIS A 226 -11.69 16.84 0.36
N LYS A 227 -12.43 17.96 0.34
CA LYS A 227 -12.50 18.88 -0.82
C LYS A 227 -11.15 19.47 -1.23
N THR A 228 -10.18 19.53 -0.31
CA THR A 228 -8.83 20.05 -0.57
C THR A 228 -7.86 18.99 -1.12
N CYS A 229 -8.24 17.71 -1.15
CA CYS A 229 -7.41 16.68 -1.79
C CYS A 229 -7.20 17.04 -3.27
N MET A 230 -5.97 16.91 -3.75
CA MET A 230 -5.64 17.20 -5.15
C MET A 230 -5.99 16.03 -6.06
N ALA A 231 -6.35 16.37 -7.29
CA ALA A 231 -6.54 15.43 -8.38
C ALA A 231 -6.06 16.03 -9.70
N THR A 232 -5.63 15.19 -10.63
CA THR A 232 -5.29 15.60 -12.00
C THR A 232 -6.45 15.22 -12.92
N ILE A 233 -6.80 16.10 -13.86
CA ILE A 233 -7.92 15.85 -14.77
C ILE A 233 -7.49 14.96 -15.93
N GLY A 234 -8.40 14.06 -16.29
CA GLY A 234 -8.28 13.17 -17.44
C GLY A 234 -8.00 11.73 -17.08
N LYS A 235 -7.79 10.93 -18.11
CA LYS A 235 -7.46 9.51 -18.01
C LYS A 235 -5.96 9.32 -18.10
N LEU A 236 -5.44 8.28 -17.43
CA LEU A 236 -4.02 7.95 -17.53
C LEU A 236 -3.68 7.37 -18.92
N SER A 237 -2.48 7.68 -19.38
CA SER A 237 -1.97 7.22 -20.67
C SER A 237 -1.86 5.70 -20.80
N ASN A 238 -1.57 5.24 -22.03
CA ASN A 238 -1.39 3.84 -22.39
C ASN A 238 -2.64 2.98 -22.14
N SER A 239 -3.80 3.42 -22.63
CA SER A 239 -5.08 2.74 -22.37
C SER A 239 -5.19 1.34 -22.96
N GLU A 240 -4.45 1.05 -24.03
CA GLU A 240 -4.38 -0.26 -24.67
C GLU A 240 -3.52 -1.28 -23.91
N PHE A 241 -2.88 -0.89 -22.80
CA PHE A 241 -2.02 -1.78 -22.02
C PHE A 241 -2.68 -3.12 -21.65
N HIS A 242 -3.99 -3.10 -21.41
CA HIS A 242 -4.76 -4.30 -21.06
C HIS A 242 -5.00 -5.26 -22.24
N ASN A 243 -4.88 -4.78 -23.48
CA ASN A 243 -5.07 -5.57 -24.69
C ASN A 243 -3.77 -6.21 -25.21
N LEU A 244 -2.63 -5.94 -24.55
CA LEU A 244 -1.33 -6.44 -24.96
C LEU A 244 -1.23 -7.97 -24.82
N ILE A 245 -0.87 -8.63 -25.92
CA ILE A 245 -0.62 -10.08 -25.97
C ILE A 245 0.86 -10.33 -25.72
N TYR A 246 1.21 -11.09 -24.68
CA TYR A 246 2.61 -11.36 -24.33
C TYR A 246 3.29 -12.44 -25.20
N GLY A 247 2.51 -13.28 -25.88
CA GLY A 247 2.98 -14.27 -26.86
C GLY A 247 3.69 -15.49 -26.27
N SER A 248 4.64 -15.32 -25.35
CA SER A 248 5.45 -16.40 -24.78
C SER A 248 5.59 -16.33 -23.26
N ALA A 249 5.77 -17.49 -22.62
CA ALA A 249 6.07 -17.56 -21.19
C ALA A 249 7.41 -16.87 -20.83
N GLN A 250 8.33 -16.77 -21.79
CA GLN A 250 9.61 -16.08 -21.62
C GLN A 250 9.43 -14.58 -21.44
N MET A 251 8.38 -13.98 -22.01
CA MET A 251 8.07 -12.58 -21.74
C MET A 251 7.74 -12.33 -20.27
N HIS A 252 7.00 -13.23 -19.62
CA HIS A 252 6.76 -13.13 -18.17
C HIS A 252 8.06 -13.22 -17.36
N ARG A 253 9.02 -14.04 -17.79
CA ARG A 253 10.37 -14.09 -17.17
C ARG A 253 11.09 -12.76 -17.30
N ARG A 254 11.00 -12.07 -18.45
CA ARG A 254 11.62 -10.76 -18.68
C ARG A 254 11.05 -9.67 -17.77
N PHE A 255 9.76 -9.72 -17.46
CA PHE A 255 9.16 -8.82 -16.46
C PHE A 255 9.54 -9.16 -15.01
N GLY A 256 10.19 -10.30 -14.76
CA GLY A 256 10.57 -10.74 -13.42
C GLY A 256 9.50 -11.56 -12.71
N TYR A 257 8.58 -12.17 -13.45
CA TYR A 257 7.63 -13.14 -12.91
C TYR A 257 8.16 -14.57 -13.02
N LYS A 258 8.17 -15.28 -11.89
CA LYS A 258 8.49 -16.71 -11.78
C LYS A 258 7.23 -17.57 -11.96
N MET A 259 7.43 -18.83 -12.30
CA MET A 259 6.35 -19.80 -12.48
C MET A 259 5.65 -20.05 -11.15
N ALA A 260 4.38 -20.43 -11.24
CA ALA A 260 3.65 -20.93 -10.09
C ALA A 260 4.27 -22.25 -9.58
N SER A 261 4.01 -22.58 -8.32
CA SER A 261 4.33 -23.90 -7.79
C SER A 261 3.54 -24.99 -8.53
N GLY A 262 4.17 -26.14 -8.76
CA GLY A 262 3.50 -27.35 -9.27
C GLY A 262 2.70 -28.10 -8.21
N LEU A 263 2.69 -27.63 -6.95
CA LEU A 263 1.93 -28.26 -5.88
C LEU A 263 0.43 -28.14 -6.13
N TYR A 264 -0.24 -29.27 -6.26
CA TYR A 264 -1.70 -29.32 -6.38
C TYR A 264 -2.37 -28.90 -5.07
N HIS A 265 -3.34 -28.00 -5.17
CA HIS A 265 -4.18 -27.58 -4.06
C HIS A 265 -5.64 -27.86 -4.40
N LYS A 266 -6.32 -28.66 -3.56
CA LYS A 266 -7.75 -28.94 -3.74
C LYS A 266 -8.54 -27.64 -3.58
N LYS A 267 -9.42 -27.34 -4.54
CA LYS A 267 -10.35 -26.22 -4.46
C LYS A 267 -11.28 -26.41 -3.26
N ASP A 268 -11.49 -25.33 -2.52
CA ASP A 268 -12.41 -25.25 -1.39
C ASP A 268 -13.58 -24.31 -1.72
N GLY A 269 -14.46 -24.07 -0.73
CA GLY A 269 -15.65 -23.21 -0.90
C GLY A 269 -15.34 -21.73 -1.23
N TYR A 270 -14.07 -21.31 -1.18
CA TYR A 270 -13.63 -19.99 -1.61
C TYR A 270 -13.59 -19.88 -3.15
N SER A 271 -13.29 -20.96 -3.87
CA SER A 271 -12.97 -20.97 -5.30
C SER A 271 -14.17 -20.76 -6.25
N GLY A 272 -15.36 -20.53 -5.71
CA GLY A 272 -16.58 -20.26 -6.48
C GLY A 272 -16.82 -18.77 -6.75
N ARG A 273 -17.53 -18.44 -7.84
CA ARG A 273 -17.96 -17.07 -8.14
C ARG A 273 -18.75 -16.50 -6.97
N LYS A 274 -18.32 -15.36 -6.43
CA LYS A 274 -19.03 -14.63 -5.37
C LYS A 274 -19.62 -13.36 -5.96
N ILE A 275 -20.94 -13.32 -6.08
CA ILE A 275 -21.66 -12.09 -6.42
C ILE A 275 -21.88 -11.36 -5.10
N ARG A 276 -21.21 -10.22 -4.93
CA ARG A 276 -21.33 -9.36 -3.75
C ARG A 276 -21.87 -8.02 -4.18
N ALA A 277 -22.69 -7.41 -3.32
CA ALA A 277 -23.07 -6.01 -3.49
C ALA A 277 -21.82 -5.12 -3.44
N LEU A 278 -21.90 -3.96 -4.09
CA LEU A 278 -20.85 -2.94 -3.96
C LEU A 278 -20.80 -2.48 -2.50
N PRO A 279 -19.59 -2.23 -1.95
CA PRO A 279 -19.47 -1.70 -0.61
C PRO A 279 -20.09 -0.29 -0.54
N ALA A 280 -20.58 0.07 0.64
CA ALA A 280 -21.02 1.44 0.91
C ALA A 280 -19.86 2.44 0.75
N VAL A 281 -20.22 3.71 0.56
CA VAL A 281 -19.27 4.82 0.46
C VAL A 281 -18.36 4.83 1.68
N ARG A 282 -17.04 4.86 1.46
CA ARG A 282 -16.05 4.94 2.55
C ARG A 282 -15.52 6.36 2.67
N THR A 283 -15.65 6.95 3.84
CA THR A 283 -15.08 8.27 4.16
C THR A 283 -13.63 8.10 4.60
N LEU A 284 -12.72 8.89 4.03
CA LEU A 284 -11.29 8.91 4.38
C LEU A 284 -10.94 10.27 4.96
N ASP A 285 -10.99 10.37 6.28
CA ASP A 285 -10.73 11.63 7.00
C ASP A 285 -9.28 11.73 7.45
N LYS A 286 -8.75 10.64 8.01
CA LYS A 286 -7.41 10.56 8.60
C LYS A 286 -6.69 9.31 8.10
N PRO A 287 -5.36 9.37 7.94
CA PRO A 287 -4.57 8.19 7.62
C PRO A 287 -4.79 7.12 8.69
N ASP A 288 -4.81 5.86 8.27
CA ASP A 288 -4.91 4.73 9.18
C ASP A 288 -3.73 4.76 10.16
N GLU A 289 -4.01 4.72 11.46
CA GLU A 289 -2.99 4.63 12.48
C GLU A 289 -2.14 3.37 12.29
N ALA A 290 -0.84 3.46 12.58
CA ALA A 290 0.03 2.30 12.52
C ALA A 290 -0.54 1.21 13.44
N PRO A 291 -0.59 -0.06 13.00
CA PRO A 291 -1.06 -1.13 13.85
C PRO A 291 -0.18 -1.20 15.10
N ASN A 292 -0.81 -1.32 16.27
CA ASN A 292 -0.09 -1.47 17.54
C ASN A 292 1.00 -2.54 17.42
N GLU A 293 2.20 -2.22 17.94
CA GLU A 293 3.31 -3.15 17.97
C GLU A 293 2.88 -4.47 18.62
N LYS A 294 2.98 -5.58 17.88
CA LYS A 294 2.70 -6.91 18.42
C LYS A 294 3.94 -7.38 19.17
N TYR A 295 3.94 -7.23 20.48
CA TYR A 295 4.96 -7.85 21.32
C TYR A 295 4.74 -9.37 21.37
N ASN A 296 5.63 -10.13 20.72
CA ASN A 296 5.67 -11.58 20.83
C ASN A 296 6.45 -11.95 22.09
N PHE A 297 5.75 -12.14 23.21
CA PHE A 297 6.38 -12.71 24.41
C PHE A 297 6.51 -14.23 24.23
N THR A 298 7.74 -14.72 24.13
CA THR A 298 8.00 -16.16 24.23
C THR A 298 8.20 -16.47 25.70
N LEU A 299 7.20 -17.03 26.36
CA LEU A 299 7.35 -17.50 27.74
C LEU A 299 8.34 -18.68 27.74
N THR A 300 9.35 -18.61 28.60
CA THR A 300 10.21 -19.77 28.86
C THR A 300 9.39 -20.90 29.48
N LYS A 301 9.82 -22.15 29.31
CA LYS A 301 9.16 -23.34 29.92
C LYS A 301 8.93 -23.17 31.43
N ARG A 302 9.86 -22.46 32.10
CA ARG A 302 9.80 -22.13 33.53
C ARG A 302 8.73 -21.09 33.87
N GLN A 303 8.55 -20.07 33.02
CA GLN A 303 7.48 -19.08 33.16
C GLN A 303 6.10 -19.69 32.85
N LEU A 304 6.03 -20.65 31.92
CA LEU A 304 4.82 -21.41 31.60
C LEU A 304 4.39 -22.32 32.75
N SER A 305 5.34 -22.90 33.50
CA SER A 305 5.03 -23.82 34.60
C SER A 305 4.42 -23.15 35.83
N GLY A 306 4.44 -21.81 35.95
CA GLY A 306 3.83 -21.05 37.04
C GLY A 306 4.35 -21.36 38.46
N LEU A 307 5.26 -22.32 38.61
CA LEU A 307 5.79 -22.77 39.88
C LEU A 307 7.13 -22.08 40.16
N PHE A 308 7.09 -21.03 40.97
CA PHE A 308 8.26 -20.55 41.70
C PHE A 308 8.33 -21.30 43.03
N GLY A 309 8.92 -22.48 43.01
CA GLY A 309 9.30 -23.20 44.21
C GLY A 309 10.81 -23.21 44.36
N VAL A 310 11.33 -22.81 45.52
CA VAL A 310 12.64 -23.28 45.98
C VAL A 310 12.36 -24.67 46.53
N ALA A 311 12.48 -25.69 45.69
CA ALA A 311 12.47 -27.06 46.18
C ALA A 311 13.80 -27.28 46.91
N ASN A 312 13.84 -26.98 48.22
CA ASN A 312 14.77 -27.68 49.09
C ASN A 312 14.29 -29.13 49.08
N SER A 313 14.85 -29.96 48.21
CA SER A 313 14.61 -31.39 48.24
C SER A 313 14.93 -31.88 49.65
N HIS A 314 13.92 -32.38 50.36
CA HIS A 314 14.15 -33.06 51.62
C HIS A 314 15.06 -34.27 51.36
N SER A 315 16.06 -34.51 52.20
CA SER A 315 17.15 -35.49 52.03
C SER A 315 16.72 -36.96 52.09
N LEU A 316 15.45 -37.27 51.88
CA LEU A 316 14.87 -38.60 52.09
C LEU A 316 14.45 -39.33 50.80
N ILE A 317 14.89 -38.90 49.62
CA ILE A 317 14.79 -39.71 48.39
C ILE A 317 16.13 -40.41 48.12
N THR A 318 16.57 -41.20 49.09
CA THR A 318 17.57 -42.26 48.93
C THR A 318 16.89 -43.60 49.17
N SER A 319 15.84 -43.94 48.40
CA SER A 319 15.27 -45.30 48.37
C SER A 319 14.00 -45.37 47.52
N PHE A 320 14.15 -45.36 46.20
CA PHE A 320 13.20 -46.12 45.37
C PHE A 320 13.98 -46.85 44.29
N HIS A 321 14.32 -48.09 44.64
CA HIS A 321 14.73 -49.14 43.72
C HIS A 321 13.73 -49.22 42.55
N THR A 322 14.15 -48.77 41.37
CA THR A 322 13.49 -49.19 40.13
C THR A 322 14.16 -50.48 39.69
N TYR A 323 13.53 -51.61 40.00
CA TYR A 323 13.87 -52.87 39.38
C TYR A 323 13.72 -52.70 37.86
N ARG A 324 14.82 -52.91 37.13
CA ARG A 324 14.82 -53.13 35.69
C ARG A 324 13.97 -54.37 35.40
N TYR A 325 12.80 -54.20 34.79
CA TYR A 325 12.24 -55.31 34.00
C TYR A 325 13.07 -55.44 32.72
N PRO A 326 13.70 -56.59 32.46
CA PRO A 326 14.37 -56.82 31.19
C PRO A 326 13.32 -56.96 30.09
N LYS A 327 13.61 -56.32 28.95
CA LYS A 327 12.96 -56.61 27.66
C LYS A 327 13.01 -58.11 27.40
N ASN A 328 11.87 -58.69 27.01
CA ASN A 328 11.69 -59.70 25.95
C ASN A 328 10.40 -60.50 26.21
N TYR A 329 9.37 -60.28 25.39
CA TYR A 329 8.70 -61.25 24.49
C TYR A 329 7.59 -60.54 23.73
#